data_AF-A0A433C787-F1
#
_entry.id   AF-A0A433C787-F1
#
_cell.length_a   1.000
_cell.length_b   1.000
_cell.length_c   1.000
_cell.angle_alpha   90.00
_cell.angle_beta   90.00
_cell.angle_gamma   90.00
#
_symmetry.space_group_name_H-M   'P 1'
#
loop_
_entity.id
_entity.type
_entity.pdbx_description
1 polymer ?
#
loop_
_entity_poly.entity_id
_entity_poly.type
_entity_poly.pdbx_seq_one_letter_code
_entity_poly.pdbx_strand_id
1 'polypeptide(L)'
;MKALANLLGKRSAAAPAVPAAPPTAQATTLLHNASPAPTNPGLMPSVDPGFVALPVQEALKAHDALLGRIRLCYGSDPAEYEHTVLRLIRRYADFVHLLPATPDNHHNVPGGLLQLGLEVGFFALQGTDAHIFSGRSTISVRRHLEPRWRLATFAAGLCAEVHRTLSHVIVTDAAGNAWQPYLMPLAHWLASMNLERYYLKWMPNVQESRGLGVFALPHIIPADMLADLAAENAVVVPHMMASICGMPTYREHNMLDALVRRANALVIDQYLQASVDRYGKPMLGSHLERYLVDALRRLVATNSGWAPNAEKSRVWFGSDGVFLVWPSAATDIRKLLESDQLPGIPKAPETIVEVLLGAGVLQPTSTGQAVWTILPPSTKATAEALKLASAGILFAGLQPSPQPLAARLEYIPSSEPQPATPPTPGAGPSSTEDPPKSSQADKAPIGSQMPLPTMHATTRARRQRGREAGQQGLEAKTDPRSQPDIAPLPEAVASQTDQAAQQTAIWTASHEPFHSEGRARASRLKLNSPFRLPPHIRDALAQIVDSLNEPGSAMACRTTAHGIFIPLAELQRRHIEPSLALRTLGELCMLVPTASEAGPIVQQDFGGTQTSGLVLRPDLVDGLDASAFLPPA
;
A
#
# COMPACT_ATOMS: atom_id res chain seq x y z
N MET A 1 -39.51 45.03 -0.48
CA MET A 1 -39.52 45.27 -1.94
C MET A 1 -39.76 46.75 -2.23
N LYS A 2 -38.73 47.53 -2.63
CA LYS A 2 -38.79 48.85 -3.29
C LYS A 2 -37.38 49.48 -3.43
N ALA A 3 -36.50 48.87 -4.24
CA ALA A 3 -35.15 49.42 -4.50
C ALA A 3 -34.43 48.83 -5.74
N LEU A 4 -35.13 48.20 -6.69
CA LEU A 4 -34.48 47.39 -7.74
C LEU A 4 -35.26 47.45 -9.07
N ALA A 5 -35.44 48.66 -9.59
CA ALA A 5 -36.27 48.94 -10.77
C ALA A 5 -35.77 50.07 -11.69
N ASN A 6 -34.53 50.56 -11.50
CA ASN A 6 -34.11 51.86 -12.05
C ASN A 6 -32.69 51.86 -12.66
N LEU A 7 -32.33 50.80 -13.41
CA LEU A 7 -31.01 50.69 -14.06
C LEU A 7 -31.04 49.90 -15.40
N LEU A 8 -32.16 49.96 -16.13
CA LEU A 8 -32.29 49.43 -17.50
C LEU A 8 -33.05 50.43 -18.39
N GLY A 9 -32.35 51.13 -19.30
CA GLY A 9 -33.05 52.04 -20.21
C GLY A 9 -32.21 52.93 -21.14
N LYS A 10 -31.76 52.36 -22.29
CA LYS A 10 -31.44 53.07 -23.56
C LYS A 10 -30.17 53.97 -23.58
N ARG A 11 -29.49 54.24 -24.70
CA ARG A 11 -29.13 53.46 -25.93
C ARG A 11 -28.27 54.36 -26.87
N SER A 12 -27.42 53.72 -27.69
CA SER A 12 -26.95 54.19 -29.04
C SER A 12 -25.60 54.92 -29.17
N ALA A 13 -25.07 54.88 -30.42
CA ALA A 13 -23.76 55.31 -30.95
C ALA A 13 -22.54 54.52 -30.43
N ALA A 14 -21.55 54.10 -31.24
CA ALA A 14 -21.42 54.06 -32.72
C ALA A 14 -20.55 52.84 -33.14
N ALA A 15 -20.40 52.57 -34.45
CA ALA A 15 -19.78 51.35 -34.97
C ALA A 15 -18.26 51.45 -35.25
N PRO A 16 -17.49 50.34 -35.11
CA PRO A 16 -16.13 50.20 -35.65
C PRO A 16 -16.12 49.54 -37.04
N ALA A 17 -14.99 49.66 -37.76
CA ALA A 17 -14.81 49.17 -39.13
C ALA A 17 -14.01 47.84 -39.22
N VAL A 18 -14.10 47.18 -40.38
CA VAL A 18 -13.36 45.94 -40.73
C VAL A 18 -12.13 46.28 -41.57
N PRO A 19 -10.96 45.66 -41.28
CA PRO A 19 -10.22 45.01 -42.38
C PRO A 19 -9.45 43.71 -42.03
N ALA A 20 -9.32 42.85 -43.05
CA ALA A 20 -8.19 41.95 -43.36
C ALA A 20 -7.75 40.80 -42.41
N ALA A 21 -7.92 39.57 -42.91
CA ALA A 21 -6.93 38.48 -42.83
C ALA A 21 -5.86 38.70 -43.94
N PRO A 22 -4.70 37.98 -44.07
CA PRO A 22 -4.41 36.56 -43.75
C PRO A 22 -3.02 36.41 -43.03
N PRO A 23 -2.26 35.27 -43.05
CA PRO A 23 -2.52 33.95 -43.62
C PRO A 23 -2.25 32.72 -42.71
N THR A 24 -2.65 31.56 -43.23
CA THR A 24 -2.41 30.21 -42.70
C THR A 24 -0.91 29.88 -42.57
N ALA A 25 -0.51 29.35 -41.41
CA ALA A 25 0.72 28.58 -41.24
C ALA A 25 0.37 27.17 -40.74
N GLN A 26 1.12 26.16 -41.17
CA GLN A 26 0.78 24.75 -40.98
C GLN A 26 1.17 24.27 -39.58
N ALA A 27 0.23 23.70 -38.83
CA ALA A 27 0.54 22.98 -37.60
C ALA A 27 1.16 21.62 -37.96
N THR A 28 2.41 21.39 -37.60
CA THR A 28 3.05 20.07 -37.71
C THR A 28 4.01 19.85 -36.54
N THR A 29 3.67 18.83 -35.75
CA THR A 29 4.51 17.97 -34.92
C THR A 29 5.96 18.41 -34.66
N LEU A 30 6.29 18.66 -33.39
CA LEU A 30 7.40 18.00 -32.66
C LEU A 30 7.52 18.54 -31.21
N LEU A 31 7.18 17.71 -30.23
CA LEU A 31 7.52 17.92 -28.81
C LEU A 31 8.22 16.68 -28.26
N HIS A 32 9.51 16.54 -28.56
CA HIS A 32 10.48 15.70 -27.84
C HIS A 32 11.90 16.20 -28.12
N ASN A 33 12.83 15.92 -27.19
CA ASN A 33 14.24 16.33 -27.19
C ASN A 33 14.54 17.84 -27.21
N ALA A 34 14.75 18.39 -26.01
CA ALA A 34 15.64 19.52 -25.79
C ALA A 34 16.53 19.24 -24.56
N SER A 35 17.81 18.91 -24.78
CA SER A 35 18.81 18.89 -23.70
C SER A 35 19.16 20.34 -23.31
N PRO A 36 19.39 20.65 -22.03
CA PRO A 36 19.70 22.01 -21.61
C PRO A 36 21.08 22.46 -22.11
N ALA A 37 21.12 23.61 -22.79
CA ALA A 37 22.36 24.32 -23.08
C ALA A 37 22.89 25.03 -21.81
N PRO A 38 24.20 25.28 -21.67
CA PRO A 38 24.77 25.92 -20.48
C PRO A 38 24.41 27.41 -20.41
N THR A 39 23.57 27.77 -19.43
CA THR A 39 23.16 29.17 -19.17
C THR A 39 24.29 29.98 -18.54
N ASN A 40 24.45 31.24 -18.97
CA ASN A 40 25.40 32.19 -18.39
C ASN A 40 25.09 32.47 -16.90
N PRO A 41 26.10 32.54 -16.01
CA PRO A 41 25.90 32.83 -14.59
C PRO A 41 25.72 34.35 -14.33
N GLY A 42 24.56 34.89 -14.71
CA GLY A 42 24.20 36.28 -14.46
C GLY A 42 22.71 36.54 -14.69
N LEU A 43 22.05 37.13 -13.68
CA LEU A 43 20.59 37.33 -13.58
C LEU A 43 19.77 36.02 -13.59
N MET A 44 19.56 35.44 -12.40
CA MET A 44 18.39 34.59 -12.16
C MET A 44 17.11 35.45 -12.19
N PRO A 45 16.09 35.14 -13.01
CA PRO A 45 14.74 35.62 -12.76
C PRO A 45 14.18 34.85 -11.56
N SER A 46 14.18 35.48 -10.37
CA SER A 46 13.68 34.90 -9.12
C SER A 46 12.14 34.91 -9.07
N VAL A 47 11.51 34.23 -10.03
CA VAL A 47 10.06 34.06 -10.13
C VAL A 47 9.77 32.58 -10.28
N ASP A 48 9.05 31.98 -9.32
CA ASP A 48 8.47 30.66 -9.49
C ASP A 48 7.59 30.69 -10.76
N PRO A 49 7.83 29.84 -11.78
CA PRO A 49 6.99 29.84 -12.97
C PRO A 49 5.53 29.52 -12.67
N GLY A 50 5.23 28.79 -11.59
CA GLY A 50 3.88 28.35 -11.25
C GLY A 50 3.33 27.29 -12.21
N PHE A 51 2.33 26.57 -11.73
CA PHE A 51 1.65 25.50 -12.44
C PHE A 51 0.71 26.07 -13.48
N VAL A 52 0.66 25.48 -14.68
CA VAL A 52 -0.34 25.83 -15.71
C VAL A 52 -1.68 25.20 -15.33
N ALA A 53 -2.77 25.95 -15.45
CA ALA A 53 -4.12 25.41 -15.36
C ALA A 53 -4.46 24.67 -16.66
N LEU A 54 -4.73 23.37 -16.58
CA LEU A 54 -5.06 22.54 -17.74
C LEU A 54 -6.50 22.03 -17.64
N PRO A 55 -7.16 21.75 -18.78
CA PRO A 55 -8.37 20.94 -18.76
C PRO A 55 -8.05 19.58 -18.13
N VAL A 56 -8.92 19.08 -17.26
CA VAL A 56 -8.65 17.85 -16.47
C VAL A 56 -8.52 16.61 -17.35
N GLN A 57 -9.14 16.61 -18.53
CA GLN A 57 -8.93 15.60 -19.57
C GLN A 57 -7.48 15.57 -20.06
N GLU A 58 -6.75 16.69 -20.05
CA GLU A 58 -5.34 16.74 -20.47
C GLU A 58 -4.39 16.31 -19.36
N ALA A 59 -4.69 16.66 -18.11
CA ALA A 59 -4.01 16.09 -16.95
C ALA A 59 -4.16 14.55 -16.91
N LEU A 60 -5.33 14.02 -17.28
CA LEU A 60 -5.58 12.58 -17.32
C LEU A 60 -4.90 11.84 -18.50
N LYS A 61 -4.69 12.48 -19.67
CA LYS A 61 -3.97 11.86 -20.82
C LYS A 61 -2.60 11.30 -20.43
N ALA A 62 -1.88 11.99 -19.54
CA ALA A 62 -0.59 11.55 -19.02
C ALA A 62 -0.63 10.19 -18.28
N HIS A 63 -1.83 9.73 -17.91
CA HIS A 63 -2.08 8.50 -17.17
C HIS A 63 -2.86 7.44 -17.96
N ASP A 64 -3.12 7.62 -19.27
CA ASP A 64 -3.97 6.72 -20.08
C ASP A 64 -3.59 5.23 -19.97
N ALA A 65 -2.29 4.91 -19.92
CA ALA A 65 -1.81 3.54 -19.73
C ALA A 65 -2.18 2.93 -18.35
N LEU A 66 -2.22 3.76 -17.30
CA LEU A 66 -2.69 3.36 -15.97
C LEU A 66 -4.22 3.29 -15.90
N LEU A 67 -4.93 4.22 -16.56
CA LEU A 67 -6.40 4.18 -16.68
C LEU A 67 -6.86 2.91 -17.42
N GLY A 68 -6.15 2.50 -18.47
CA GLY A 68 -6.38 1.22 -19.15
C GLY A 68 -6.19 0.01 -18.23
N ARG A 69 -5.13 0.01 -17.40
CA ARG A 69 -4.89 -1.03 -16.39
C ARG A 69 -5.97 -1.06 -15.30
N ILE A 70 -6.44 0.10 -14.83
CA ILE A 70 -7.54 0.21 -13.86
C ILE A 70 -8.83 -0.37 -14.45
N ARG A 71 -9.16 -0.04 -15.71
CA ARG A 71 -10.33 -0.60 -16.41
C ARG A 71 -10.28 -2.13 -16.50
N LEU A 72 -9.14 -2.69 -16.92
CA LEU A 72 -8.94 -4.14 -17.02
C LEU A 72 -9.00 -4.84 -15.64
N CYS A 73 -8.52 -4.20 -14.58
CA CYS A 73 -8.53 -4.73 -13.21
C CYS A 73 -9.92 -4.62 -12.54
N TYR A 74 -10.70 -3.58 -12.84
CA TYR A 74 -12.06 -3.45 -12.31
C TYR A 74 -13.01 -4.48 -12.94
N GLY A 75 -12.90 -4.72 -14.26
CA GLY A 75 -13.55 -5.85 -14.94
C GLY A 75 -15.01 -5.66 -15.33
N SER A 76 -15.54 -4.43 -15.29
CA SER A 76 -16.92 -4.10 -15.69
C SER A 76 -17.07 -3.85 -17.20
N ASP A 77 -18.32 -3.67 -17.65
CA ASP A 77 -18.59 -3.16 -19.00
C ASP A 77 -18.14 -1.68 -19.16
N PRO A 78 -18.04 -1.15 -20.41
CA PRO A 78 -17.55 0.20 -20.67
C PRO A 78 -18.42 1.33 -20.08
N ALA A 79 -19.73 1.16 -20.05
CA ALA A 79 -20.67 2.16 -19.55
C ALA A 79 -20.75 2.14 -18.02
N GLU A 80 -20.74 0.97 -17.38
CA GLU A 80 -20.56 0.88 -15.92
C GLU A 80 -19.21 1.50 -15.51
N TYR A 81 -18.12 1.19 -16.23
CA TYR A 81 -16.79 1.75 -15.96
C TYR A 81 -16.79 3.29 -16.05
N GLU A 82 -17.42 3.85 -17.09
CA GLU A 82 -17.47 5.30 -17.25
C GLU A 82 -18.34 5.98 -16.16
N HIS A 83 -19.49 5.40 -15.84
CA HIS A 83 -20.41 5.96 -14.85
C HIS A 83 -19.89 5.84 -13.40
N THR A 84 -19.10 4.79 -13.10
CA THR A 84 -18.56 4.53 -11.75
C THR A 84 -17.10 5.02 -11.64
N VAL A 85 -16.15 4.20 -12.05
CA VAL A 85 -14.71 4.38 -11.80
C VAL A 85 -14.15 5.62 -12.51
N LEU A 86 -14.49 5.85 -13.79
CA LEU A 86 -13.94 7.00 -14.52
C LEU A 86 -14.54 8.34 -14.04
N ARG A 87 -15.81 8.36 -13.64
CA ARG A 87 -16.47 9.52 -13.02
C ARG A 87 -15.81 9.89 -11.68
N LEU A 88 -15.45 8.89 -10.88
CA LEU A 88 -14.72 9.07 -9.63
C LEU A 88 -13.28 9.58 -9.87
N ILE A 89 -12.57 9.00 -10.85
CA ILE A 89 -11.23 9.44 -11.27
C ILE A 89 -11.24 10.90 -11.76
N ARG A 90 -12.20 11.27 -12.61
CA ARG A 90 -12.36 12.64 -13.12
C ARG A 90 -12.53 13.62 -11.96
N ARG A 91 -13.46 13.35 -11.02
CA ARG A 91 -13.69 14.19 -9.83
C ARG A 91 -12.49 14.27 -8.89
N TYR A 92 -11.70 13.21 -8.77
CA TYR A 92 -10.45 13.26 -8.03
C TYR A 92 -9.43 14.18 -8.71
N ALA A 93 -9.26 14.06 -10.03
CA ALA A 93 -8.40 14.92 -10.82
C ALA A 93 -8.87 16.39 -10.86
N ASP A 94 -10.19 16.66 -10.84
CA ASP A 94 -10.75 17.99 -10.63
C ASP A 94 -10.30 18.58 -9.28
N PHE A 95 -10.19 17.75 -8.24
CA PHE A 95 -9.87 18.17 -6.88
C PHE A 95 -8.37 18.38 -6.64
N VAL A 96 -7.51 17.47 -7.11
CA VAL A 96 -6.05 17.55 -6.90
C VAL A 96 -5.28 18.22 -8.05
N HIS A 97 -5.84 18.27 -9.26
CA HIS A 97 -5.22 18.85 -10.46
C HIS A 97 -3.73 18.42 -10.61
N LEU A 98 -2.84 19.35 -10.96
CA LEU A 98 -1.39 19.14 -11.08
C LEU A 98 -0.62 19.32 -9.77
N LEU A 99 -1.26 19.18 -8.59
CA LEU A 99 -0.53 19.33 -7.32
C LEU A 99 0.52 18.21 -7.13
N PRO A 100 1.76 18.53 -6.70
CA PRO A 100 2.70 17.55 -6.16
C PRO A 100 2.22 17.01 -4.81
N ALA A 101 2.62 15.79 -4.45
CA ALA A 101 2.25 15.18 -3.17
C ALA A 101 3.13 15.63 -2.00
N THR A 102 4.42 15.86 -2.24
CA THR A 102 5.40 16.33 -1.24
C THR A 102 6.32 17.39 -1.87
N PRO A 103 7.02 18.25 -1.08
CA PRO A 103 7.90 19.28 -1.62
C PRO A 103 9.08 18.74 -2.42
N ASP A 104 9.78 17.72 -1.90
CA ASP A 104 11.11 17.30 -2.36
C ASP A 104 11.37 15.79 -2.31
N ASN A 105 10.51 15.00 -1.66
CA ASN A 105 10.78 13.59 -1.37
C ASN A 105 10.20 12.61 -2.42
N HIS A 106 8.87 12.38 -2.40
CA HIS A 106 8.19 11.46 -3.31
C HIS A 106 7.02 12.13 -4.02
N HIS A 107 6.79 11.77 -5.29
CA HIS A 107 5.73 12.34 -6.12
C HIS A 107 5.70 13.88 -6.07
N ASN A 108 6.90 14.49 -6.09
CA ASN A 108 7.15 15.94 -5.97
C ASN A 108 7.08 16.69 -7.31
N VAL A 109 6.78 15.99 -8.40
CA VAL A 109 6.55 16.55 -9.75
C VAL A 109 5.12 17.10 -9.90
N PRO A 110 4.86 18.00 -10.86
CA PRO A 110 3.50 18.39 -11.22
C PRO A 110 2.63 17.16 -11.54
N GLY A 111 1.42 17.10 -10.99
CA GLY A 111 0.52 15.94 -11.08
C GLY A 111 0.90 14.76 -10.18
N GLY A 112 1.94 14.88 -9.35
CA GLY A 112 2.40 13.79 -8.48
C GLY A 112 1.35 13.29 -7.50
N LEU A 113 0.48 14.15 -6.97
CA LEU A 113 -0.63 13.72 -6.10
C LEU A 113 -1.71 12.95 -6.90
N LEU A 114 -1.99 13.35 -8.14
CA LEU A 114 -2.90 12.62 -9.04
C LEU A 114 -2.34 11.23 -9.36
N GLN A 115 -1.07 11.14 -9.73
CA GLN A 115 -0.38 9.87 -9.97
C GLN A 115 -0.42 8.95 -8.73
N LEU A 116 -0.07 9.49 -7.56
CA LEU A 116 -0.06 8.76 -6.29
C LEU A 116 -1.44 8.17 -5.97
N GLY A 117 -2.52 8.97 -6.07
CA GLY A 117 -3.88 8.46 -5.87
C GLY A 117 -4.28 7.37 -6.87
N LEU A 118 -3.97 7.55 -8.16
CA LEU A 118 -4.32 6.58 -9.20
C LEU A 118 -3.57 5.25 -9.03
N GLU A 119 -2.27 5.28 -8.72
CA GLU A 119 -1.47 4.07 -8.51
C GLU A 119 -1.86 3.34 -7.23
N VAL A 120 -2.11 4.06 -6.13
CA VAL A 120 -2.57 3.46 -4.87
C VAL A 120 -3.98 2.90 -4.99
N GLY A 121 -4.89 3.59 -5.68
CA GLY A 121 -6.21 3.07 -6.05
C GLY A 121 -6.10 1.78 -6.87
N PHE A 122 -5.26 1.77 -7.91
CA PHE A 122 -5.00 0.59 -8.75
C PHE A 122 -4.49 -0.61 -7.93
N PHE A 123 -3.42 -0.45 -7.16
CA PHE A 123 -2.82 -1.58 -6.41
C PHE A 123 -3.71 -2.04 -5.25
N ALA A 124 -4.48 -1.14 -4.62
CA ALA A 124 -5.45 -1.52 -3.59
C ALA A 124 -6.62 -2.32 -4.18
N LEU A 125 -7.13 -1.92 -5.36
CA LEU A 125 -8.15 -2.64 -6.11
C LEU A 125 -7.64 -4.03 -6.54
N GLN A 126 -6.45 -4.13 -7.12
CA GLN A 126 -5.82 -5.40 -7.48
C GLN A 126 -5.63 -6.32 -6.26
N GLY A 127 -5.36 -5.73 -5.09
CA GLY A 127 -5.28 -6.45 -3.82
C GLY A 127 -6.59 -7.14 -3.39
N THR A 128 -7.76 -6.69 -3.88
CA THR A 128 -9.05 -7.31 -3.57
C THR A 128 -9.21 -8.71 -4.18
N ASP A 129 -8.58 -8.98 -5.32
CA ASP A 129 -8.64 -10.28 -6.03
C ASP A 129 -8.06 -11.46 -5.22
N ALA A 130 -7.33 -11.18 -4.14
CA ALA A 130 -6.71 -12.16 -3.27
C ALA A 130 -7.45 -12.37 -1.93
N HIS A 131 -8.51 -11.60 -1.64
CA HIS A 131 -9.12 -11.53 -0.30
C HIS A 131 -10.65 -11.70 -0.32
N ILE A 132 -11.16 -12.67 0.44
CA ILE A 132 -12.61 -12.89 0.59
C ILE A 132 -13.19 -11.90 1.60
N PHE A 133 -13.82 -10.84 1.11
CA PHE A 133 -14.62 -9.94 1.93
C PHE A 133 -15.85 -10.63 2.51
N SER A 134 -16.32 -10.16 3.66
CA SER A 134 -17.53 -10.67 4.35
C SER A 134 -17.54 -12.21 4.49
N GLY A 135 -16.41 -12.83 4.85
CA GLY A 135 -16.21 -14.28 4.87
C GLY A 135 -17.22 -15.10 5.71
N ARG A 136 -17.89 -14.48 6.68
CA ARG A 136 -18.96 -15.08 7.50
C ARG A 136 -20.35 -15.07 6.82
N SER A 137 -20.54 -14.30 5.75
CA SER A 137 -21.81 -14.16 5.03
C SER A 137 -22.05 -15.29 4.02
N THR A 138 -23.31 -15.47 3.61
CA THR A 138 -23.68 -16.44 2.56
C THR A 138 -23.11 -16.05 1.19
N ILE A 139 -22.99 -17.02 0.28
CA ILE A 139 -22.45 -16.80 -1.07
C ILE A 139 -23.24 -15.73 -1.84
N SER A 140 -24.57 -15.75 -1.73
CA SER A 140 -25.45 -14.76 -2.38
C SER A 140 -25.20 -13.33 -1.87
N VAL A 141 -25.06 -13.16 -0.55
CA VAL A 141 -24.75 -11.85 0.05
C VAL A 141 -23.34 -11.39 -0.34
N ARG A 142 -22.34 -12.28 -0.37
CA ARG A 142 -20.99 -11.93 -0.84
C ARG A 142 -20.99 -11.45 -2.29
N ARG A 143 -21.64 -12.17 -3.21
CA ARG A 143 -21.75 -11.77 -4.63
C ARG A 143 -22.32 -10.35 -4.80
N HIS A 144 -23.25 -9.94 -3.94
CA HIS A 144 -23.86 -8.61 -4.02
C HIS A 144 -23.00 -7.51 -3.34
N LEU A 145 -22.26 -7.83 -2.28
CA LEU A 145 -21.38 -6.88 -1.59
C LEU A 145 -19.98 -6.75 -2.20
N GLU A 146 -19.51 -7.74 -2.96
CA GLU A 146 -18.16 -7.77 -3.55
C GLU A 146 -17.87 -6.58 -4.47
N PRO A 147 -18.76 -6.16 -5.41
CA PRO A 147 -18.56 -4.93 -6.18
C PRO A 147 -18.46 -3.68 -5.30
N ARG A 148 -19.27 -3.59 -4.24
CA ARG A 148 -19.22 -2.48 -3.27
C ARG A 148 -17.87 -2.44 -2.54
N TRP A 149 -17.33 -3.60 -2.13
CA TRP A 149 -15.99 -3.69 -1.54
C TRP A 149 -14.88 -3.33 -2.52
N ARG A 150 -14.95 -3.76 -3.79
CA ARG A 150 -13.99 -3.37 -4.84
C ARG A 150 -13.96 -1.86 -5.04
N LEU A 151 -15.13 -1.24 -5.28
CA LEU A 151 -15.26 0.19 -5.53
C LEU A 151 -14.86 1.03 -4.31
N ALA A 152 -15.25 0.62 -3.09
CA ALA A 152 -14.83 1.29 -1.86
C ALA A 152 -13.31 1.19 -1.61
N THR A 153 -12.68 0.06 -1.94
CA THR A 153 -11.23 -0.11 -1.81
C THR A 153 -10.47 0.77 -2.81
N PHE A 154 -10.95 0.84 -4.05
CA PHE A 154 -10.42 1.76 -5.06
C PHE A 154 -10.58 3.23 -4.61
N ALA A 155 -11.76 3.63 -4.14
CA ALA A 155 -12.04 4.99 -3.68
C ALA A 155 -11.20 5.39 -2.45
N ALA A 156 -11.00 4.49 -1.49
CA ALA A 156 -10.14 4.73 -0.34
C ALA A 156 -8.65 4.84 -0.73
N GLY A 157 -8.19 4.03 -1.68
CA GLY A 157 -6.83 4.14 -2.23
C GLY A 157 -6.60 5.47 -2.95
N LEU A 158 -7.54 5.87 -3.81
CA LEU A 158 -7.53 7.13 -4.52
C LEU A 158 -7.51 8.35 -3.57
N CYS A 159 -8.31 8.30 -2.50
CA CYS A 159 -8.41 9.39 -1.53
C CYS A 159 -7.38 9.31 -0.39
N ALA A 160 -6.47 8.32 -0.36
CA ALA A 160 -5.64 8.02 0.81
C ALA A 160 -4.76 9.20 1.28
N GLU A 161 -4.33 10.05 0.33
CA GLU A 161 -3.42 11.20 0.54
C GLU A 161 -4.11 12.57 0.37
N VAL A 162 -5.44 12.60 0.17
CA VAL A 162 -6.14 13.85 -0.18
C VAL A 162 -6.09 14.91 0.92
N HIS A 163 -5.86 14.50 2.18
CA HIS A 163 -5.67 15.39 3.33
C HIS A 163 -4.53 16.40 3.14
N ARG A 164 -3.54 16.12 2.29
CA ARG A 164 -2.44 17.03 1.99
C ARG A 164 -2.92 18.35 1.37
N THR A 165 -3.92 18.30 0.50
CA THR A 165 -4.54 19.50 -0.12
C THR A 165 -5.16 20.46 0.90
N LEU A 166 -5.57 19.95 2.06
CA LEU A 166 -6.30 20.69 3.10
C LEU A 166 -5.39 21.20 4.24
N SER A 167 -4.10 20.88 4.22
CA SER A 167 -3.20 21.09 5.36
C SER A 167 -1.73 21.38 5.03
N HIS A 168 -1.17 20.77 3.97
CA HIS A 168 0.25 20.87 3.63
C HIS A 168 0.55 22.01 2.65
N VAL A 169 -0.44 22.45 1.88
CA VAL A 169 -0.31 23.44 0.81
C VAL A 169 -1.32 24.57 0.93
N ILE A 170 -0.92 25.77 0.54
CA ILE A 170 -1.81 26.86 0.15
C ILE A 170 -1.59 27.10 -1.34
N VAL A 171 -2.69 27.15 -2.11
CA VAL A 171 -2.67 27.46 -3.55
C VAL A 171 -3.20 28.86 -3.76
N THR A 172 -2.49 29.70 -4.53
CA THR A 172 -2.90 31.09 -4.81
C THR A 172 -2.83 31.41 -6.30
N ASP A 173 -3.58 32.43 -6.71
CA ASP A 173 -3.40 33.09 -8.01
C ASP A 173 -2.25 34.12 -7.95
N ALA A 174 -2.04 34.84 -9.06
CA ALA A 174 -1.04 35.91 -9.16
C ALA A 174 -1.38 37.18 -8.33
N ALA A 175 -2.62 37.32 -7.86
CA ALA A 175 -3.07 38.44 -7.03
C ALA A 175 -3.05 38.10 -5.52
N GLY A 176 -2.77 36.84 -5.16
CA GLY A 176 -2.74 36.34 -3.79
C GLY A 176 -4.08 35.78 -3.28
N ASN A 177 -5.11 35.64 -4.12
CA ASN A 177 -6.35 34.99 -3.72
C ASN A 177 -6.10 33.49 -3.52
N ALA A 178 -6.48 32.95 -2.36
CA ALA A 178 -6.22 31.56 -2.00
C ALA A 178 -7.42 30.64 -2.32
N TRP A 179 -7.16 29.52 -2.99
CA TRP A 179 -8.14 28.44 -3.17
C TRP A 179 -8.64 27.92 -1.82
N GLN A 180 -9.94 27.60 -1.75
CA GLN A 180 -10.59 27.08 -0.56
C GLN A 180 -10.96 25.59 -0.77
N PRO A 181 -10.07 24.63 -0.45
CA PRO A 181 -10.28 23.21 -0.71
C PRO A 181 -11.51 22.59 -0.03
N TYR A 182 -11.98 23.19 1.07
CA TYR A 182 -13.24 22.80 1.72
C TYR A 182 -14.49 23.11 0.86
N LEU A 183 -14.43 24.14 0.00
CA LEU A 183 -15.60 24.68 -0.71
C LEU A 183 -15.78 24.12 -2.12
N MET A 184 -14.70 23.84 -2.86
CA MET A 184 -14.77 23.33 -4.23
C MET A 184 -13.46 22.69 -4.73
N PRO A 185 -13.51 21.80 -5.74
CA PRO A 185 -12.33 21.32 -6.46
C PRO A 185 -11.42 22.42 -7.01
N LEU A 186 -10.12 22.16 -7.10
CA LEU A 186 -9.13 23.12 -7.61
C LEU A 186 -9.42 23.50 -9.07
N ALA A 187 -9.73 22.53 -9.94
CA ALA A 187 -10.07 22.81 -11.34
C ALA A 187 -11.31 23.71 -11.49
N HIS A 188 -12.30 23.59 -10.62
CA HIS A 188 -13.49 24.45 -10.61
C HIS A 188 -13.16 25.90 -10.19
N TRP A 189 -12.24 26.07 -9.23
CA TRP A 189 -11.73 27.39 -8.84
C TRP A 189 -10.90 28.04 -9.96
N LEU A 190 -9.99 27.30 -10.59
CA LEU A 190 -9.19 27.78 -11.73
C LEU A 190 -10.10 28.22 -12.89
N ALA A 191 -11.13 27.42 -13.23
CA ALA A 191 -12.07 27.75 -14.28
C ALA A 191 -12.97 28.95 -13.93
N SER A 192 -13.49 29.05 -12.70
CA SER A 192 -14.38 30.16 -12.29
C SER A 192 -13.67 31.51 -12.20
N MET A 193 -12.36 31.51 -11.96
CA MET A 193 -11.50 32.69 -11.95
C MET A 193 -10.79 32.94 -13.30
N ASN A 194 -10.99 32.06 -14.30
CA ASN A 194 -10.29 32.07 -15.61
C ASN A 194 -8.75 32.22 -15.48
N LEU A 195 -8.15 31.42 -14.59
CA LEU A 195 -6.72 31.46 -14.30
C LEU A 195 -5.94 30.58 -15.27
N GLU A 196 -4.95 31.15 -15.96
CA GLU A 196 -4.00 30.38 -16.78
C GLU A 196 -2.94 29.66 -15.93
N ARG A 197 -2.62 30.19 -14.74
CA ARG A 197 -1.57 29.69 -13.85
C ARG A 197 -1.93 29.87 -12.37
N TYR A 198 -1.35 29.03 -11.51
CA TYR A 198 -1.44 29.13 -10.06
C TYR A 198 -0.11 28.78 -9.37
N TYR A 199 0.04 29.24 -8.14
CA TYR A 199 1.26 29.12 -7.34
C TYR A 199 0.99 28.29 -6.09
N LEU A 200 2.04 27.67 -5.53
CA LEU A 200 1.94 26.74 -4.41
C LEU A 200 2.91 27.16 -3.30
N LYS A 201 2.37 27.36 -2.09
CA LYS A 201 3.14 27.59 -0.87
C LYS A 201 3.02 26.39 0.06
N TRP A 202 4.13 25.73 0.35
CA TRP A 202 4.19 24.68 1.37
C TRP A 202 4.06 25.27 2.78
N MET A 203 3.35 24.56 3.65
CA MET A 203 3.17 24.91 5.06
C MET A 203 4.23 24.20 5.92
N PRO A 204 5.04 24.91 6.72
CA PRO A 204 6.05 24.30 7.58
C PRO A 204 5.43 23.63 8.81
N ASN A 205 6.08 22.59 9.32
CA ASN A 205 5.80 21.92 10.60
C ASN A 205 4.35 21.40 10.77
N VAL A 206 3.67 21.09 9.67
CA VAL A 206 2.30 20.55 9.66
C VAL A 206 2.26 19.17 10.32
N GLN A 207 1.40 19.01 11.32
CA GLN A 207 1.08 17.70 11.90
C GLN A 207 0.14 16.95 10.96
N GLU A 208 0.49 15.74 10.53
CA GLU A 208 -0.33 14.98 9.58
C GLU A 208 -1.69 14.58 10.18
N SER A 209 -2.77 15.17 9.67
CA SER A 209 -4.14 14.86 10.05
C SER A 209 -4.91 14.25 8.87
N ARG A 210 -4.77 12.93 8.67
CA ARG A 210 -5.47 12.18 7.61
C ARG A 210 -7.00 12.32 7.70
N GLY A 211 -7.55 12.49 8.91
CA GLY A 211 -8.97 12.77 9.14
C GLY A 211 -9.52 14.04 8.44
N LEU A 212 -8.67 14.98 8.00
CA LEU A 212 -9.11 16.09 7.17
C LEU A 212 -9.60 15.63 5.78
N GLY A 213 -9.07 14.51 5.24
CA GLY A 213 -9.42 14.01 3.91
C GLY A 213 -10.92 13.78 3.70
N VAL A 214 -11.68 13.56 4.78
CA VAL A 214 -13.14 13.44 4.78
C VAL A 214 -13.84 14.64 4.14
N PHE A 215 -13.31 15.86 4.33
CA PHE A 215 -13.90 17.08 3.79
C PHE A 215 -13.78 17.19 2.25
N ALA A 216 -12.85 16.45 1.63
CA ALA A 216 -12.75 16.36 0.18
C ALA A 216 -13.74 15.36 -0.43
N LEU A 217 -14.22 14.37 0.34
CA LEU A 217 -15.01 13.26 -0.19
C LEU A 217 -16.36 13.65 -0.82
N PRO A 218 -17.13 14.66 -0.35
CA PRO A 218 -18.35 15.09 -1.03
C PRO A 218 -18.12 15.68 -2.43
N HIS A 219 -16.91 16.21 -2.68
CA HIS A 219 -16.50 16.69 -4.00
C HIS A 219 -16.09 15.51 -4.91
N ILE A 220 -15.37 14.54 -4.36
CA ILE A 220 -14.78 13.42 -5.10
C ILE A 220 -15.77 12.27 -5.34
N ILE A 221 -16.40 11.75 -4.29
CA ILE A 221 -17.34 10.62 -4.32
C ILE A 221 -18.76 11.16 -4.58
N PRO A 222 -19.44 10.76 -5.67
CA PRO A 222 -20.83 11.16 -5.90
C PRO A 222 -21.78 10.67 -4.80
N ALA A 223 -22.81 11.46 -4.48
CA ALA A 223 -23.77 11.12 -3.42
C ALA A 223 -24.60 9.86 -3.73
N ASP A 224 -24.91 9.64 -5.00
CA ASP A 224 -25.50 8.43 -5.56
C ASP A 224 -24.59 7.21 -5.34
N MET A 225 -23.32 7.30 -5.73
CA MET A 225 -22.32 6.25 -5.47
C MET A 225 -22.15 5.96 -3.97
N LEU A 226 -22.19 6.98 -3.11
CA LEU A 226 -22.09 6.80 -1.66
C LEU A 226 -23.33 6.09 -1.08
N ALA A 227 -24.52 6.35 -1.63
CA ALA A 227 -25.75 5.63 -1.28
C ALA A 227 -25.67 4.17 -1.76
N ASP A 228 -25.16 3.91 -2.97
CA ASP A 228 -24.97 2.56 -3.50
C ASP A 228 -23.95 1.75 -2.67
N LEU A 229 -22.88 2.38 -2.16
CA LEU A 229 -21.93 1.74 -1.23
C LEU A 229 -22.54 1.46 0.15
N ALA A 230 -23.52 2.24 0.58
CA ALA A 230 -24.25 2.06 1.84
C ALA A 230 -25.46 1.10 1.71
N ALA A 231 -25.91 0.77 0.50
CA ALA A 231 -27.08 -0.07 0.29
C ALA A 231 -26.87 -1.50 0.87
N GLU A 232 -27.92 -2.00 1.53
CA GLU A 232 -28.02 -3.36 2.10
C GLU A 232 -26.87 -3.78 3.04
N ASN A 233 -26.11 -2.82 3.59
CA ASN A 233 -25.03 -3.10 4.53
C ASN A 233 -24.77 -1.92 5.48
N ALA A 234 -23.97 -2.14 6.52
CA ALA A 234 -23.58 -1.10 7.49
C ALA A 234 -22.06 -1.05 7.73
N VAL A 235 -21.25 -1.60 6.81
CA VAL A 235 -19.81 -1.87 7.04
C VAL A 235 -18.90 -1.28 5.97
N VAL A 236 -19.29 -1.24 4.70
CA VAL A 236 -18.44 -0.81 3.58
C VAL A 236 -18.04 0.67 3.73
N VAL A 237 -19.02 1.56 3.90
CA VAL A 237 -18.75 3.01 4.05
C VAL A 237 -17.96 3.34 5.34
N PRO A 238 -18.30 2.80 6.53
CA PRO A 238 -17.46 2.98 7.72
C PRO A 238 -16.01 2.46 7.57
N HIS A 239 -15.81 1.33 6.89
CA HIS A 239 -14.47 0.78 6.64
C HIS A 239 -13.66 1.63 5.65
N MET A 240 -14.30 2.09 4.56
CA MET A 240 -13.73 3.05 3.62
C MET A 240 -13.32 4.34 4.32
N MET A 241 -14.21 4.91 5.14
CA MET A 241 -13.97 6.13 5.90
C MET A 241 -12.84 5.97 6.92
N ALA A 242 -12.82 4.87 7.68
CA ALA A 242 -11.77 4.59 8.65
C ALA A 242 -10.37 4.52 7.99
N SER A 243 -10.26 3.93 6.80
CA SER A 243 -9.00 3.87 6.05
C SER A 243 -8.54 5.24 5.55
N ILE A 244 -9.45 6.05 5.00
CA ILE A 244 -9.15 7.43 4.56
C ILE A 244 -8.71 8.29 5.74
N CYS A 245 -9.39 8.17 6.88
CA CYS A 245 -9.02 8.86 8.13
C CYS A 245 -7.72 8.35 8.78
N GLY A 246 -7.26 7.13 8.45
CA GLY A 246 -6.16 6.46 9.16
C GLY A 246 -6.51 6.06 10.59
N MET A 247 -7.78 5.77 10.89
CA MET A 247 -8.26 5.42 12.22
C MET A 247 -8.43 3.90 12.37
N PRO A 248 -7.81 3.26 13.38
CA PRO A 248 -7.92 1.81 13.57
C PRO A 248 -9.34 1.41 14.04
N THR A 249 -9.89 0.35 13.44
CA THR A 249 -11.20 -0.20 13.81
C THR A 249 -11.08 -1.23 14.93
N TYR A 250 -11.44 -0.85 16.16
CA TYR A 250 -11.22 -1.65 17.39
C TYR A 250 -12.03 -2.96 17.53
N ARG A 251 -12.91 -3.32 16.58
CA ARG A 251 -13.79 -4.50 16.68
C ARG A 251 -13.71 -5.47 15.50
N GLU A 252 -13.42 -4.97 14.31
CA GLU A 252 -13.32 -5.78 13.10
C GLU A 252 -12.06 -5.40 12.32
N HIS A 253 -11.37 -6.40 11.79
CA HIS A 253 -10.18 -6.19 10.98
C HIS A 253 -10.58 -5.58 9.63
N ASN A 254 -10.21 -4.32 9.42
CA ASN A 254 -10.51 -3.61 8.19
C ASN A 254 -9.55 -4.02 7.06
N MET A 255 -9.91 -5.09 6.34
CA MET A 255 -9.12 -5.62 5.21
C MET A 255 -8.91 -4.56 4.11
N LEU A 256 -9.90 -3.71 3.85
CA LEU A 256 -9.80 -2.59 2.91
C LEU A 256 -8.67 -1.63 3.34
N ASP A 257 -8.58 -1.31 4.64
CA ASP A 257 -7.51 -0.46 5.16
C ASP A 257 -6.12 -1.13 5.05
N ALA A 258 -6.02 -2.42 5.37
CA ALA A 258 -4.78 -3.19 5.18
C ALA A 258 -4.30 -3.18 3.72
N LEU A 259 -5.22 -3.34 2.76
CA LEU A 259 -4.91 -3.27 1.33
C LEU A 259 -4.46 -1.87 0.88
N VAL A 260 -5.21 -0.83 1.26
CA VAL A 260 -4.87 0.58 0.93
C VAL A 260 -3.51 0.97 1.51
N ARG A 261 -3.24 0.61 2.78
CA ARG A 261 -1.94 0.86 3.44
C ARG A 261 -0.78 0.21 2.71
N ARG A 262 -0.94 -1.06 2.30
CA ARG A 262 0.07 -1.83 1.57
C ARG A 262 0.33 -1.26 0.17
N ALA A 263 -0.73 -0.95 -0.57
CA ALA A 263 -0.65 -0.30 -1.88
C ALA A 263 0.08 1.05 -1.78
N ASN A 264 -0.25 1.86 -0.77
CA ASN A 264 0.33 3.18 -0.54
C ASN A 264 1.84 3.12 -0.19
N ALA A 265 2.24 2.16 0.65
CA ALA A 265 3.66 1.91 0.92
C ALA A 265 4.40 1.42 -0.34
N LEU A 266 3.79 0.50 -1.11
CA LEU A 266 4.39 -0.07 -2.33
C LEU A 266 4.62 0.98 -3.42
N VAL A 267 3.67 1.89 -3.64
CA VAL A 267 3.80 2.97 -4.64
C VAL A 267 4.91 3.95 -4.25
N ILE A 268 5.01 4.32 -2.97
CA ILE A 268 6.04 5.26 -2.53
C ILE A 268 7.43 4.59 -2.53
N ASP A 269 7.53 3.32 -2.10
CA ASP A 269 8.76 2.53 -2.19
C ASP A 269 9.25 2.37 -3.64
N GLN A 270 8.36 2.03 -4.58
CA GLN A 270 8.70 1.97 -6.01
C GLN A 270 9.14 3.32 -6.57
N TYR A 271 8.49 4.43 -6.19
CA TYR A 271 8.91 5.78 -6.60
C TYR A 271 10.31 6.13 -6.09
N LEU A 272 10.61 5.80 -4.82
CA LEU A 272 11.89 6.10 -4.19
C LEU A 272 13.02 5.22 -4.73
N GLN A 273 12.79 3.93 -4.98
CA GLN A 273 13.76 3.07 -5.67
C GLN A 273 14.07 3.63 -7.07
N ALA A 274 13.02 3.93 -7.84
CA ALA A 274 13.16 4.54 -9.16
C ALA A 274 13.70 5.99 -9.12
N SER A 275 13.79 6.66 -7.97
CA SER A 275 14.46 7.97 -7.85
C SER A 275 15.93 7.83 -7.48
N VAL A 276 16.30 6.82 -6.68
CA VAL A 276 17.70 6.43 -6.44
C VAL A 276 18.38 6.04 -7.75
N ASP A 277 17.73 5.22 -8.59
CA ASP A 277 18.25 4.83 -9.91
C ASP A 277 18.48 6.02 -10.87
N ARG A 278 17.77 7.14 -10.67
CA ARG A 278 17.86 8.34 -11.51
C ARG A 278 18.78 9.43 -10.95
N TYR A 279 18.92 9.54 -9.62
CA TYR A 279 19.57 10.68 -8.96
C TYR A 279 20.61 10.32 -7.88
N GLY A 280 20.81 9.03 -7.59
CA GLY A 280 21.92 8.52 -6.78
C GLY A 280 21.92 8.85 -5.28
N LYS A 281 20.94 9.62 -4.78
CA LYS A 281 20.78 9.93 -3.35
C LYS A 281 19.54 9.23 -2.77
N PRO A 282 19.68 8.27 -1.83
CA PRO A 282 18.54 7.74 -1.10
C PRO A 282 17.98 8.80 -0.15
N MET A 283 16.77 9.30 -0.44
CA MET A 283 15.98 10.02 0.54
C MET A 283 15.34 8.99 1.49
N LEU A 284 15.64 9.09 2.79
CA LEU A 284 14.95 8.28 3.80
C LEU A 284 13.48 8.67 3.82
N GLY A 285 12.60 7.67 3.70
CA GLY A 285 11.19 7.91 3.43
C GLY A 285 10.45 8.49 4.63
N SER A 286 10.16 9.79 4.62
CA SER A 286 9.20 10.41 5.57
C SER A 286 7.84 9.69 5.57
N HIS A 287 7.42 9.10 4.44
CA HIS A 287 6.24 8.24 4.40
C HIS A 287 6.24 7.07 5.42
N LEU A 288 7.41 6.65 5.93
CA LEU A 288 7.55 5.59 6.93
C LEU A 288 7.12 6.04 8.33
N GLU A 289 7.24 7.33 8.66
CA GLU A 289 6.99 7.86 10.01
C GLU A 289 5.55 7.56 10.48
N ARG A 290 4.57 7.70 9.59
CA ARG A 290 3.15 7.41 9.85
C ARG A 290 2.88 5.92 10.07
N TYR A 291 3.58 5.03 9.37
CA TYR A 291 3.43 3.58 9.53
C TYR A 291 4.05 3.11 10.85
N LEU A 292 5.18 3.70 11.24
CA LEU A 292 5.80 3.49 12.55
C LEU A 292 4.88 4.01 13.68
N VAL A 293 4.31 5.21 13.56
CA VAL A 293 3.38 5.79 14.53
C VAL A 293 2.06 5.01 14.62
N ASP A 294 1.51 4.53 13.50
CA ASP A 294 0.34 3.65 13.49
C ASP A 294 0.64 2.28 14.11
N ALA A 295 1.79 1.67 13.81
CA ALA A 295 2.21 0.42 14.44
C ALA A 295 2.37 0.58 15.95
N LEU A 296 2.97 1.69 16.42
CA LEU A 296 3.04 2.05 17.84
C LEU A 296 1.64 2.11 18.48
N ARG A 297 0.68 2.82 17.87
CA ARG A 297 -0.72 2.91 18.34
C ARG A 297 -1.41 1.55 18.39
N ARG A 298 -1.25 0.74 17.33
CA ARG A 298 -1.84 -0.61 17.24
C ARG A 298 -1.24 -1.57 18.27
N LEU A 299 0.05 -1.50 18.53
CA LEU A 299 0.70 -2.32 19.56
C LEU A 299 0.15 -1.98 20.95
N VAL A 300 0.02 -0.70 21.31
CA VAL A 300 -0.62 -0.30 22.58
C VAL A 300 -2.09 -0.74 22.67
N ALA A 301 -2.83 -0.69 21.55
CA ALA A 301 -4.23 -1.09 21.52
C ALA A 301 -4.48 -2.61 21.54
N THR A 302 -3.51 -3.45 21.18
CA THR A 302 -3.72 -4.90 20.94
C THR A 302 -2.78 -5.84 21.71
N ASN A 303 -1.62 -5.37 22.18
CA ASN A 303 -0.62 -6.19 22.84
C ASN A 303 -0.54 -5.83 24.34
N SER A 304 -0.82 -6.78 25.22
CA SER A 304 -0.74 -6.58 26.68
C SER A 304 0.65 -6.21 27.18
N GLY A 305 1.72 -6.62 26.48
CA GLY A 305 3.10 -6.19 26.75
C GLY A 305 3.39 -4.73 26.41
N TRP A 306 2.44 -4.01 25.80
CA TRP A 306 2.49 -2.58 25.48
C TRP A 306 1.48 -1.75 26.30
N ALA A 307 0.74 -2.36 27.23
CA ALA A 307 -0.17 -1.65 28.13
C ALA A 307 0.63 -0.63 28.99
N PRO A 308 0.27 0.67 29.00
CA PRO A 308 1.06 1.68 29.70
C PRO A 308 1.22 1.38 31.19
N ASN A 309 2.45 1.48 31.70
CA ASN A 309 2.82 1.27 33.11
C ASN A 309 2.54 -0.14 33.68
N ALA A 310 2.24 -1.14 32.84
CA ALA A 310 2.14 -2.54 33.26
C ALA A 310 3.52 -3.17 33.55
N GLU A 311 3.55 -4.25 34.34
CA GLU A 311 4.81 -4.95 34.66
C GLU A 311 5.53 -5.42 33.37
N LYS A 312 6.81 -5.09 33.24
CA LYS A 312 7.66 -5.39 32.06
C LYS A 312 7.13 -4.80 30.72
N SER A 313 6.28 -3.77 30.79
CA SER A 313 5.74 -3.09 29.60
C SER A 313 6.82 -2.43 28.75
N ARG A 314 6.55 -2.33 27.44
CA ARG A 314 7.31 -1.49 26.50
C ARG A 314 7.01 0.00 26.65
N VAL A 315 5.92 0.38 27.31
CA VAL A 315 5.45 1.77 27.39
C VAL A 315 5.35 2.22 28.83
N TRP A 316 6.10 3.26 29.17
CA TRP A 316 6.08 3.91 30.48
C TRP A 316 5.62 5.36 30.32
N PHE A 317 4.72 5.79 31.20
CA PHE A 317 4.15 7.14 31.20
C PHE A 317 4.24 7.71 32.61
N GLY A 318 5.17 8.66 32.79
CA GLY A 318 5.44 9.36 34.05
C GLY A 318 5.08 10.84 33.96
N SER A 319 5.34 11.57 35.03
CA SER A 319 5.12 13.02 35.11
C SER A 319 6.05 13.83 34.19
N ASP A 320 7.10 13.20 33.67
CA ASP A 320 8.10 13.74 32.75
C ASP A 320 7.91 13.35 31.27
N GLY A 321 6.98 12.45 30.94
CA GLY A 321 6.62 12.12 29.57
C GLY A 321 6.31 10.63 29.33
N VAL A 322 6.20 10.27 28.04
CA VAL A 322 6.02 8.87 27.59
C VAL A 322 7.34 8.35 27.02
N PHE A 323 7.74 7.17 27.46
CA PHE A 323 9.00 6.50 27.12
C PHE A 323 8.73 5.10 26.54
N LEU A 324 9.44 4.75 25.48
CA LEU A 324 9.35 3.47 24.76
C LEU A 324 10.62 2.64 24.95
N VAL A 325 10.54 1.47 25.57
CA VAL A 325 11.72 0.65 25.95
C VAL A 325 12.45 0.09 24.71
N TRP A 326 13.69 0.53 24.51
CA TRP A 326 14.50 0.24 23.33
C TRP A 326 15.58 -0.81 23.63
N PRO A 327 16.10 -1.57 22.63
CA PRO A 327 15.59 -1.78 21.28
C PRO A 327 14.40 -2.77 21.22
N SER A 328 13.88 -3.21 22.38
CA SER A 328 12.81 -4.22 22.45
C SER A 328 11.53 -3.81 21.68
N ALA A 329 11.13 -2.54 21.79
CA ALA A 329 10.01 -1.97 21.05
C ALA A 329 10.20 -2.05 19.52
N ALA A 330 11.42 -1.78 19.01
CA ALA A 330 11.76 -1.86 17.59
C ALA A 330 11.46 -3.24 16.99
N THR A 331 11.75 -4.29 17.76
CA THR A 331 11.52 -5.68 17.36
C THR A 331 10.04 -6.01 17.24
N ASP A 332 9.20 -5.47 18.12
CA ASP A 332 7.74 -5.70 18.07
C ASP A 332 7.07 -4.85 16.97
N ILE A 333 7.54 -3.61 16.74
CA ILE A 333 7.14 -2.76 15.60
C ILE A 333 7.47 -3.44 14.27
N ARG A 334 8.71 -3.93 14.11
CA ARG A 334 9.15 -4.60 12.88
C ARG A 334 8.32 -5.86 12.60
N LYS A 335 8.08 -6.72 13.60
CA LYS A 335 7.20 -7.91 13.44
C LYS A 335 5.79 -7.55 12.99
N LEU A 336 5.20 -6.46 13.51
CA LEU A 336 3.87 -6.03 13.10
C LEU A 336 3.86 -5.59 11.64
N LEU A 337 4.78 -4.72 11.24
CA LEU A 337 4.89 -4.21 9.87
C LEU A 337 5.27 -5.32 8.85
N GLU A 338 6.10 -6.29 9.26
CA GLU A 338 6.39 -7.51 8.49
C GLU A 338 5.11 -8.36 8.31
N SER A 339 4.25 -8.48 9.34
CA SER A 339 2.98 -9.19 9.23
C SER A 339 1.93 -8.48 8.36
N ASP A 340 1.98 -7.13 8.32
CA ASP A 340 1.20 -6.32 7.38
C ASP A 340 1.71 -6.44 5.93
N GLN A 341 2.90 -7.02 5.72
CA GLN A 341 3.62 -7.15 4.44
C GLN A 341 3.89 -5.78 3.79
N LEU A 342 4.29 -4.79 4.61
CA LEU A 342 4.65 -3.46 4.13
C LEU A 342 6.09 -3.48 3.55
N PRO A 343 6.33 -2.93 2.35
CA PRO A 343 7.67 -2.73 1.82
C PRO A 343 8.37 -1.54 2.49
N GLY A 344 9.65 -1.31 2.17
CA GLY A 344 10.44 -0.16 2.66
C GLY A 344 10.84 -0.16 4.15
N ILE A 345 10.41 -1.14 4.96
CA ILE A 345 10.68 -1.16 6.41
C ILE A 345 12.19 -1.25 6.71
N PRO A 346 12.77 -0.33 7.52
CA PRO A 346 14.15 -0.42 7.96
C PRO A 346 14.39 -1.65 8.85
N LYS A 347 15.46 -2.41 8.55
CA LYS A 347 15.83 -3.62 9.33
C LYS A 347 16.61 -3.30 10.60
N ALA A 348 17.41 -2.23 10.57
CA ALA A 348 18.20 -1.74 11.69
C ALA A 348 17.31 -0.86 12.61
N PRO A 349 17.29 -1.08 13.93
CA PRO A 349 16.54 -0.23 14.84
C PRO A 349 17.06 1.22 14.82
N GLU A 350 18.35 1.45 14.61
CA GLU A 350 18.97 2.78 14.54
C GLU A 350 18.28 3.66 13.49
N THR A 351 18.06 3.13 12.28
CA THR A 351 17.35 3.84 11.20
C THR A 351 15.88 4.12 11.52
N ILE A 352 15.23 3.29 12.35
CA ILE A 352 13.88 3.58 12.85
C ILE A 352 13.92 4.81 13.79
N VAL A 353 14.97 4.94 14.62
CA VAL A 353 15.17 6.10 15.48
C VAL A 353 15.46 7.37 14.66
N GLU A 354 16.30 7.26 13.63
CA GLU A 354 16.61 8.38 12.70
C GLU A 354 15.34 8.92 12.02
N VAL A 355 14.48 8.04 11.49
CA VAL A 355 13.21 8.43 10.86
C VAL A 355 12.27 9.11 11.88
N LEU A 356 12.14 8.55 13.09
CA LEU A 356 11.24 9.11 14.12
C LEU A 356 11.79 10.41 14.76
N LEU A 357 13.11 10.63 14.76
CA LEU A 357 13.70 11.93 15.10
C LEU A 357 13.48 12.96 13.99
N GLY A 358 13.72 12.59 12.72
CA GLY A 358 13.51 13.47 11.57
C GLY A 358 12.07 13.95 11.42
N ALA A 359 11.10 13.07 11.75
CA ALA A 359 9.67 13.37 11.80
C ALA A 359 9.23 14.18 13.04
N GLY A 360 10.13 14.48 13.98
CA GLY A 360 9.80 15.18 15.24
C GLY A 360 8.92 14.36 16.20
N VAL A 361 8.80 13.04 16.01
CA VAL A 361 8.02 12.14 16.87
C VAL A 361 8.73 11.91 18.22
N LEU A 362 10.06 11.92 18.22
CA LEU A 362 10.90 11.73 19.40
C LEU A 362 11.44 13.06 19.93
N GLN A 363 11.54 13.17 21.26
CA GLN A 363 12.28 14.23 21.92
C GLN A 363 13.73 13.77 22.17
N PRO A 364 14.75 14.40 21.57
CA PRO A 364 16.15 14.12 21.90
C PRO A 364 16.51 14.63 23.30
N THR A 365 17.55 14.04 23.89
CA THR A 365 18.13 14.48 25.17
C THR A 365 18.72 15.90 25.06
N SER A 366 19.03 16.51 26.21
CA SER A 366 19.83 17.75 26.28
C SER A 366 21.23 17.64 25.66
N THR A 367 21.74 16.42 25.47
CA THR A 367 23.01 16.12 24.77
C THR A 367 22.82 15.84 23.27
N GLY A 368 21.60 15.94 22.73
CA GLY A 368 21.29 15.68 21.33
C GLY A 368 21.20 14.19 20.94
N GLN A 369 21.23 13.29 21.91
CA GLN A 369 21.09 11.84 21.69
C GLN A 369 19.61 11.42 21.69
N ALA A 370 19.30 10.29 21.05
CA ALA A 370 17.93 9.79 20.95
C ALA A 370 17.46 9.00 22.19
N VAL A 371 18.41 8.33 22.85
CA VAL A 371 18.15 7.35 23.90
C VAL A 371 18.27 8.01 25.27
N TRP A 372 17.28 7.76 26.11
CA TRP A 372 17.17 8.20 27.49
C TRP A 372 17.32 6.99 28.42
N THR A 373 17.92 7.18 29.60
CA THR A 373 17.92 6.17 30.66
C THR A 373 16.73 6.41 31.58
N ILE A 374 15.92 5.38 31.83
CA ILE A 374 14.78 5.43 32.77
C ILE A 374 14.91 4.38 33.88
N LEU A 375 14.23 4.60 35.01
CA LEU A 375 14.10 3.64 36.11
C LEU A 375 12.61 3.32 36.37
N PRO A 376 12.04 2.29 35.71
CA PRO A 376 10.62 1.93 35.86
C PRO A 376 10.28 1.46 37.29
N PRO A 377 9.17 1.90 37.93
CA PRO A 377 8.84 1.50 39.30
C PRO A 377 8.67 -0.02 39.53
N SER A 378 8.34 -0.79 38.49
CA SER A 378 8.27 -2.26 38.56
C SER A 378 9.64 -2.95 38.61
N THR A 379 10.72 -2.23 38.31
CA THR A 379 11.98 -2.82 37.88
C THR A 379 13.14 -2.03 38.50
N LYS A 380 13.80 -2.62 39.51
CA LYS A 380 14.94 -2.01 40.24
C LYS A 380 16.25 -1.94 39.41
N ALA A 381 16.14 -1.84 38.10
CA ALA A 381 17.24 -1.74 37.14
C ALA A 381 16.88 -0.69 36.10
N THR A 382 17.88 0.05 35.63
CA THR A 382 17.71 1.03 34.56
C THR A 382 17.39 0.36 33.22
N ALA A 383 16.66 1.07 32.37
CA ALA A 383 16.34 0.65 31.01
C ALA A 383 16.60 1.79 30.02
N GLU A 384 17.01 1.44 28.81
CA GLU A 384 17.10 2.37 27.68
C GLU A 384 15.71 2.58 27.06
N ALA A 385 15.37 3.84 26.76
CA ALA A 385 14.09 4.19 26.17
C ALA A 385 14.16 5.42 25.25
N LEU A 386 13.24 5.49 24.30
CA LEU A 386 13.03 6.69 23.47
C LEU A 386 11.88 7.51 24.04
N LYS A 387 12.07 8.83 24.21
CA LYS A 387 11.05 9.75 24.70
C LYS A 387 10.19 10.28 23.55
N LEU A 388 8.87 10.21 23.67
CA LEU A 388 7.95 10.81 22.69
C LEU A 388 7.82 12.32 22.91
N ALA A 389 7.74 13.09 21.82
CA ALA A 389 7.53 14.54 21.87
C ALA A 389 6.15 14.94 22.44
N SER A 390 5.15 14.05 22.35
CA SER A 390 3.85 14.22 23.01
C SER A 390 3.17 12.87 23.28
N ALA A 391 2.54 12.74 24.45
CA ALA A 391 1.71 11.57 24.79
C ALA A 391 0.54 11.37 23.81
N GLY A 392 0.05 12.45 23.20
CA GLY A 392 -1.00 12.41 22.17
C GLY A 392 -0.59 11.66 20.89
N ILE A 393 0.71 11.53 20.62
CA ILE A 393 1.19 10.73 19.47
C ILE A 393 0.77 9.27 19.64
N LEU A 394 0.87 8.72 20.85
CA LEU A 394 0.64 7.30 21.14
C LEU A 394 -0.77 7.00 21.62
N PHE A 395 -1.37 7.91 22.41
CA PHE A 395 -2.64 7.65 23.11
C PHE A 395 -3.87 8.26 22.42
N ALA A 396 -3.72 8.90 21.24
CA ALA A 396 -4.86 9.37 20.45
C ALA A 396 -5.86 8.24 20.17
N GLY A 397 -7.12 8.46 20.56
CA GLY A 397 -8.23 7.51 20.37
C GLY A 397 -8.37 6.42 21.43
N LEU A 398 -7.43 6.26 22.36
CA LEU A 398 -7.57 5.29 23.46
C LEU A 398 -8.65 5.73 24.46
N GLN A 399 -9.51 4.80 24.85
CA GLN A 399 -10.54 4.99 25.88
C GLN A 399 -10.60 3.76 26.81
N PRO A 400 -10.41 3.93 28.13
CA PRO A 400 -10.01 5.17 28.81
C PRO A 400 -8.59 5.62 28.40
N SER A 401 -8.33 6.93 28.45
CA SER A 401 -6.95 7.43 28.32
C SER A 401 -6.12 6.95 29.52
N PRO A 402 -4.87 6.48 29.32
CA PRO A 402 -3.97 6.19 30.43
C PRO A 402 -3.64 7.46 31.22
N GLN A 403 -3.31 7.31 32.51
CA GLN A 403 -2.84 8.39 33.38
C GLN A 403 -1.33 8.25 33.64
N PRO A 404 -0.60 9.38 33.83
CA PRO A 404 0.81 9.34 34.18
C PRO A 404 1.03 8.85 35.62
N LEU A 405 2.15 8.18 35.85
CA LEU A 405 2.68 7.98 37.20
C LEU A 405 3.12 9.33 37.78
N ALA A 406 2.91 9.54 39.08
CA ALA A 406 3.40 10.73 39.77
C ALA A 406 4.95 10.80 39.79
N ALA A 407 5.61 9.64 39.80
CA ALA A 407 7.05 9.53 39.75
C ALA A 407 7.62 10.00 38.39
N ARG A 408 8.74 10.73 38.46
CA ARG A 408 9.64 10.96 37.32
C ARG A 408 10.32 9.63 36.94
N LEU A 409 10.42 9.33 35.65
CA LEU A 409 11.01 8.08 35.16
C LEU A 409 12.46 8.24 34.70
N GLU A 410 12.83 9.42 34.20
CA GLU A 410 14.18 9.79 33.78
C GLU A 410 15.20 9.60 34.90
N TYR A 411 16.16 8.69 34.68
CA TYR A 411 17.26 8.44 35.60
C TYR A 411 18.42 9.37 35.29
N ILE A 412 18.50 10.46 36.06
CA ILE A 412 19.70 11.30 36.13
C ILE A 412 20.65 10.65 37.15
N PRO A 413 21.84 10.16 36.76
CA PRO A 413 22.82 9.67 37.71
C PRO A 413 23.35 10.85 38.54
N SER A 414 23.04 10.89 39.83
CA SER A 414 23.54 11.91 40.75
C SER A 414 25.07 11.87 40.80
N SER A 415 25.70 12.89 40.24
CA SER A 415 27.14 13.12 40.41
C SER A 415 27.43 13.52 41.86
N GLU A 416 28.41 12.86 42.45
CA GLU A 416 29.01 13.10 43.77
C GLU A 416 28.20 12.61 45.00
N PRO A 417 28.82 11.85 45.94
CA PRO A 417 28.20 11.50 47.21
C PRO A 417 28.10 12.71 48.14
N GLN A 418 27.04 12.79 48.96
CA GLN A 418 27.08 13.67 50.12
C GLN A 418 28.24 13.25 51.05
N PRO A 419 29.08 14.19 51.52
CA PRO A 419 30.08 13.88 52.54
C PRO A 419 29.40 13.34 53.79
N ALA A 420 29.77 12.13 54.21
CA ALA A 420 29.25 11.52 55.42
C ALA A 420 29.77 12.29 56.65
N THR A 421 28.87 12.98 57.36
CA THR A 421 29.19 13.66 58.61
C THR A 421 29.72 12.64 59.63
N PRO A 422 30.92 12.83 60.20
CA PRO A 422 31.53 11.82 61.07
C PRO A 422 30.75 11.64 62.38
N PRO A 423 30.70 10.43 62.95
CA PRO A 423 29.98 10.16 64.19
C PRO A 423 30.72 10.72 65.41
N THR A 424 29.98 11.37 66.32
CA THR A 424 30.49 11.84 67.61
C THR A 424 30.35 10.75 68.69
N PRO A 425 31.42 10.38 69.43
CA PRO A 425 31.36 9.32 70.43
C PRO A 425 30.96 9.81 71.85
N GLY A 426 30.24 8.95 72.59
CA GLY A 426 29.85 9.13 73.99
C GLY A 426 28.63 8.26 74.33
N ALA A 427 28.81 7.00 74.76
CA ALA A 427 29.05 6.56 76.16
C ALA A 427 27.76 6.44 77.01
N GLY A 428 27.41 5.20 77.42
CA GLY A 428 26.30 4.85 78.32
C GLY A 428 26.66 4.96 79.81
N PRO A 429 26.03 4.22 80.76
CA PRO A 429 25.27 2.96 80.65
C PRO A 429 23.77 3.13 81.06
N SER A 430 22.89 2.15 81.37
CA SER A 430 23.05 0.79 81.92
C SER A 430 21.87 -0.17 81.63
N SER A 431 22.11 -1.45 81.97
CA SER A 431 21.23 -2.63 82.08
C SER A 431 19.88 -2.41 82.79
N THR A 432 18.88 -3.32 82.75
CA THR A 432 18.81 -4.76 82.38
C THR A 432 17.66 -5.03 81.37
N GLU A 433 17.16 -6.23 81.00
CA GLU A 433 17.35 -7.65 81.44
C GLU A 433 17.06 -8.66 80.29
N ASP A 434 16.99 -9.96 80.59
CA ASP A 434 16.93 -11.13 79.68
C ASP A 434 16.25 -12.32 80.46
N PRO A 435 16.08 -13.60 80.01
CA PRO A 435 15.88 -14.21 78.68
C PRO A 435 14.62 -15.17 78.64
N PRO A 436 14.64 -16.47 78.22
CA PRO A 436 14.39 -16.94 76.83
C PRO A 436 13.35 -18.09 76.66
N LYS A 437 13.13 -18.51 75.41
CA LYS A 437 13.24 -19.92 74.87
C LYS A 437 12.85 -19.94 73.37
N SER A 438 13.75 -20.20 72.41
CA SER A 438 14.28 -21.50 71.94
C SER A 438 13.22 -22.51 71.48
N SER A 439 13.34 -23.31 70.42
CA SER A 439 14.13 -23.39 69.16
C SER A 439 14.02 -24.84 68.66
N GLN A 440 13.87 -25.08 67.34
CA GLN A 440 13.93 -26.40 66.65
C GLN A 440 12.83 -27.42 67.06
N ALA A 441 12.13 -28.16 66.20
CA ALA A 441 12.40 -28.87 64.93
C ALA A 441 13.06 -30.27 65.10
N ASP A 442 12.33 -31.36 64.76
CA ASP A 442 12.56 -32.21 63.57
C ASP A 442 11.57 -33.43 63.48
N LYS A 443 11.35 -33.95 62.26
CA LYS A 443 10.82 -35.27 61.79
C LYS A 443 9.54 -35.96 62.35
N ALA A 444 8.94 -36.78 61.48
CA ALA A 444 7.86 -37.75 61.72
C ALA A 444 8.40 -39.20 61.83
N PRO A 445 7.57 -40.24 62.12
CA PRO A 445 6.90 -40.97 61.02
C PRO A 445 5.56 -41.70 61.33
N ILE A 446 4.84 -42.10 60.26
CA ILE A 446 3.93 -43.27 60.09
C ILE A 446 2.76 -43.49 61.09
N GLY A 447 1.51 -43.61 60.58
CA GLY A 447 0.36 -44.11 61.36
C GLY A 447 -1.00 -44.01 60.65
N SER A 448 -1.33 -44.96 59.77
CA SER A 448 -2.52 -44.93 58.88
C SER A 448 -3.89 -45.04 59.56
N GLN A 449 -4.90 -44.33 59.02
CA GLN A 449 -6.20 -44.94 58.69
C GLN A 449 -6.98 -44.14 57.62
N MET A 450 -7.92 -44.83 56.94
CA MET A 450 -8.66 -44.41 55.72
C MET A 450 -10.17 -44.75 55.95
N PRO A 451 -11.16 -44.33 55.11
CA PRO A 451 -11.29 -44.86 53.75
C PRO A 451 -11.81 -43.89 52.65
N LEU A 452 -11.66 -44.38 51.41
CA LEU A 452 -12.23 -43.92 50.12
C LEU A 452 -13.70 -44.43 49.95
N PRO A 453 -14.50 -44.15 48.88
CA PRO A 453 -14.16 -44.08 47.44
C PRO A 453 -14.55 -42.75 46.73
N THR A 454 -14.13 -42.32 45.53
CA THR A 454 -13.56 -42.86 44.26
C THR A 454 -14.51 -42.50 43.09
N MET A 455 -13.99 -41.87 42.03
CA MET A 455 -14.72 -41.58 40.78
C MET A 455 -14.43 -42.63 39.70
N HIS A 456 -15.29 -42.74 38.67
CA HIS A 456 -14.99 -42.90 37.22
C HIS A 456 -16.36 -42.97 36.47
N ALA A 457 -16.69 -42.11 35.50
CA ALA A 457 -16.21 -41.98 34.11
C ALA A 457 -16.72 -43.09 33.15
N THR A 458 -17.26 -42.72 31.95
CA THR A 458 -17.27 -43.47 30.65
C THR A 458 -18.40 -43.03 29.67
N THR A 459 -18.02 -42.28 28.62
CA THR A 459 -18.26 -42.51 27.16
C THR A 459 -19.68 -42.62 26.51
N ARG A 460 -19.80 -42.02 25.29
CA ARG A 460 -20.72 -42.27 24.14
C ARG A 460 -22.21 -41.80 24.15
N ALA A 461 -22.43 -40.69 23.43
CA ALA A 461 -23.14 -40.60 22.12
C ALA A 461 -24.63 -41.01 21.89
N ARG A 462 -25.24 -40.30 20.91
CA ARG A 462 -26.27 -40.72 19.92
C ARG A 462 -27.78 -40.49 20.20
N ARG A 463 -28.28 -39.40 19.59
CA ARG A 463 -29.58 -39.21 18.87
C ARG A 463 -30.96 -39.43 19.57
N GLN A 464 -31.78 -38.38 19.39
CA GLN A 464 -33.22 -38.36 19.00
C GLN A 464 -34.35 -38.52 20.04
N ARG A 465 -35.35 -37.64 19.84
CA ARG A 465 -36.77 -37.65 20.27
C ARG A 465 -37.03 -37.46 21.79
N GLY A 466 -38.01 -36.64 22.20
CA GLY A 466 -38.85 -35.68 21.44
C GLY A 466 -40.21 -35.42 22.10
N ARG A 467 -40.95 -34.40 21.63
CA ARG A 467 -42.29 -33.94 22.08
C ARG A 467 -42.30 -33.32 23.49
N GLU A 468 -43.20 -32.42 23.88
CA GLU A 468 -44.30 -31.65 23.24
C GLU A 468 -44.36 -30.27 23.99
N ALA A 469 -45.14 -29.21 23.71
CA ALA A 469 -46.26 -28.93 22.79
C ALA A 469 -46.32 -27.39 22.49
N GLY A 470 -47.38 -26.91 21.81
CA GLY A 470 -47.63 -25.47 21.54
C GLY A 470 -46.96 -24.99 20.25
N GLN A 471 -47.61 -24.87 19.09
CA GLN A 471 -49.03 -24.65 18.79
C GLN A 471 -49.61 -23.33 19.33
N GLN A 472 -49.27 -22.24 18.64
CA GLN A 472 -50.29 -21.43 17.96
C GLN A 472 -49.87 -21.26 16.49
N GLY A 473 -50.84 -21.18 15.59
CA GLY A 473 -50.60 -20.91 14.19
C GLY A 473 -51.88 -20.37 13.53
N LEU A 474 -51.71 -19.75 12.37
CA LEU A 474 -52.80 -19.58 11.41
C LEU A 474 -52.26 -19.87 10.01
N GLU A 475 -52.86 -20.87 9.37
CA GLU A 475 -52.89 -21.03 7.92
C GLU A 475 -53.90 -19.98 7.36
N ALA A 476 -54.08 -19.73 6.06
CA ALA A 476 -53.65 -20.37 4.82
C ALA A 476 -53.59 -19.25 3.72
N LYS A 477 -53.56 -19.45 2.39
CA LYS A 477 -53.55 -20.62 1.50
C LYS A 477 -53.02 -20.15 0.14
N THR A 478 -52.32 -21.00 -0.63
CA THR A 478 -52.11 -20.77 -2.07
C THR A 478 -52.29 -22.09 -2.82
N ASP A 479 -53.34 -22.20 -3.64
CA ASP A 479 -53.54 -23.33 -4.55
C ASP A 479 -52.71 -23.18 -5.85
N PRO A 480 -52.41 -24.27 -6.56
CA PRO A 480 -51.39 -24.28 -7.63
C PRO A 480 -51.95 -24.16 -9.06
N ARG A 481 -51.01 -24.09 -10.02
CA ARG A 481 -51.11 -24.23 -11.50
C ARG A 481 -51.29 -22.93 -12.30
N SER A 482 -50.29 -22.60 -13.12
CA SER A 482 -50.39 -22.52 -14.59
C SER A 482 -48.99 -22.44 -15.24
N GLN A 483 -48.76 -23.26 -16.27
CA GLN A 483 -47.80 -22.97 -17.36
C GLN A 483 -48.59 -22.32 -18.51
N PRO A 484 -47.99 -21.45 -19.36
CA PRO A 484 -47.16 -21.85 -20.52
C PRO A 484 -45.88 -20.98 -20.65
N ASP A 485 -45.00 -21.04 -21.66
CA ASP A 485 -44.72 -22.01 -22.75
C ASP A 485 -43.23 -21.90 -23.16
N ILE A 486 -42.70 -22.81 -24.01
CA ILE A 486 -41.32 -22.76 -24.53
C ILE A 486 -41.28 -22.98 -26.04
N ALA A 487 -40.71 -22.03 -26.79
CA ALA A 487 -40.38 -22.11 -28.22
C ALA A 487 -39.19 -21.15 -28.55
N PRO A 488 -38.45 -21.32 -29.67
CA PRO A 488 -36.98 -21.34 -29.59
C PRO A 488 -36.22 -20.23 -30.32
N LEU A 489 -34.88 -20.24 -30.17
CA LEU A 489 -33.94 -19.48 -31.01
C LEU A 489 -33.80 -20.13 -32.41
N PRO A 490 -33.50 -19.34 -33.47
CA PRO A 490 -33.04 -19.85 -34.75
C PRO A 490 -31.52 -20.14 -34.74
N GLU A 491 -31.11 -21.15 -35.52
CA GLU A 491 -29.70 -21.50 -35.74
C GLU A 491 -29.04 -20.58 -36.78
N ALA A 492 -27.72 -20.38 -36.66
CA ALA A 492 -26.89 -19.74 -37.69
C ALA A 492 -25.87 -20.76 -38.22
N VAL A 493 -25.81 -20.92 -39.55
CA VAL A 493 -25.06 -21.99 -40.22
C VAL A 493 -23.55 -21.71 -40.21
N ALA A 494 -22.74 -22.71 -39.85
CA ALA A 494 -21.28 -22.65 -39.94
C ALA A 494 -20.77 -23.00 -41.35
N SER A 495 -19.70 -22.34 -41.78
CA SER A 495 -19.18 -22.38 -43.16
C SER A 495 -18.39 -23.65 -43.51
N GLN A 496 -18.30 -23.94 -44.82
CA GLN A 496 -17.41 -24.97 -45.37
C GLN A 496 -16.11 -24.36 -45.93
N THR A 497 -15.00 -24.97 -45.53
CA THR A 497 -13.87 -25.45 -46.37
C THR A 497 -13.10 -24.48 -47.30
N ASP A 498 -11.78 -24.47 -47.09
CA ASP A 498 -10.65 -24.16 -48.00
C ASP A 498 -10.73 -23.05 -49.05
N GLN A 499 -9.81 -22.09 -48.90
CA GLN A 499 -8.69 -22.01 -49.85
C GLN A 499 -7.47 -21.27 -49.29
N ALA A 500 -6.31 -21.92 -49.35
CA ALA A 500 -5.01 -21.31 -49.06
C ALA A 500 -3.97 -21.81 -50.08
N ALA A 501 -3.62 -20.97 -51.05
CA ALA A 501 -2.53 -21.20 -52.00
C ALA A 501 -2.08 -19.90 -52.66
N GLN A 502 -0.79 -19.83 -53.01
CA GLN A 502 -0.13 -18.76 -53.80
C GLN A 502 -0.01 -17.41 -53.06
N GLN A 503 1.07 -16.63 -53.23
CA GLN A 503 2.15 -16.68 -54.23
C GLN A 503 3.57 -16.77 -53.63
N THR A 504 4.53 -17.19 -54.47
CA THR A 504 5.95 -17.35 -54.12
C THR A 504 6.86 -16.68 -55.15
N ALA A 505 7.67 -15.72 -54.73
CA ALA A 505 8.83 -15.16 -55.46
C ALA A 505 9.74 -14.50 -54.38
N ILE A 506 11.05 -14.76 -54.21
CA ILE A 506 12.17 -14.89 -55.16
C ILE A 506 12.36 -13.53 -55.87
N TRP A 507 13.46 -12.78 -55.70
CA TRP A 507 14.85 -13.24 -55.80
C TRP A 507 15.90 -12.31 -55.11
N THR A 508 17.15 -12.80 -55.06
CA THR A 508 18.44 -12.07 -54.94
C THR A 508 18.70 -11.09 -53.79
N ALA A 509 19.75 -11.40 -53.02
CA ALA A 509 20.57 -10.41 -52.31
C ALA A 509 21.70 -9.87 -53.21
N SER A 510 22.24 -8.70 -52.86
CA SER A 510 23.52 -8.19 -53.36
C SER A 510 24.27 -7.47 -52.23
N HIS A 511 25.58 -7.71 -52.11
CA HIS A 511 26.47 -6.94 -51.23
C HIS A 511 27.09 -5.75 -51.98
N GLU A 512 27.30 -4.64 -51.27
CA GLU A 512 28.62 -3.98 -51.11
C GLU A 512 28.51 -2.90 -50.00
N PRO A 513 29.64 -2.39 -49.45
CA PRO A 513 29.70 -2.10 -48.02
C PRO A 513 29.52 -0.63 -47.62
N PHE A 514 29.07 -0.43 -46.37
CA PHE A 514 29.33 0.80 -45.61
C PHE A 514 29.73 0.48 -44.18
N HIS A 515 30.90 0.99 -43.76
CA HIS A 515 31.21 1.09 -42.33
C HIS A 515 30.52 2.32 -41.74
N SER A 516 29.67 2.12 -40.74
CA SER A 516 29.21 3.18 -39.84
C SER A 516 29.09 2.65 -38.42
N GLU A 517 29.52 3.43 -37.44
CA GLU A 517 29.65 3.00 -36.05
C GLU A 517 28.29 2.97 -35.34
N GLY A 518 27.60 1.82 -35.45
CA GLY A 518 26.29 1.57 -34.84
C GLY A 518 26.31 0.40 -33.88
N ARG A 519 27.06 0.48 -32.77
CA ARG A 519 27.12 -0.60 -31.77
C ARG A 519 25.77 -0.71 -31.04
N ALA A 520 24.88 -1.54 -31.57
CA ALA A 520 23.57 -1.79 -31.01
C ALA A 520 23.68 -2.14 -29.51
N ARG A 521 22.91 -1.43 -28.68
CA ARG A 521 22.71 -1.79 -27.27
C ARG A 521 21.93 -3.11 -27.25
N ALA A 522 22.63 -4.22 -27.04
CA ALA A 522 21.99 -5.51 -26.85
C ALA A 522 20.98 -5.42 -25.68
N SER A 523 19.73 -5.73 -25.95
CA SER A 523 18.67 -5.78 -24.94
C SER A 523 18.95 -6.95 -23.99
N ARG A 524 19.37 -6.64 -22.76
CA ARG A 524 19.59 -7.65 -21.71
C ARG A 524 18.31 -8.44 -21.49
N LEU A 525 18.40 -9.77 -21.57
CA LEU A 525 17.29 -10.68 -21.35
C LEU A 525 16.90 -10.70 -19.87
N LYS A 526 15.60 -10.57 -19.58
CA LYS A 526 15.08 -10.52 -18.21
C LYS A 526 13.75 -11.27 -18.09
N LEU A 527 13.60 -12.11 -17.07
CA LEU A 527 12.34 -12.81 -16.79
C LEU A 527 11.24 -11.83 -16.33
N ASN A 528 10.15 -11.78 -17.08
CA ASN A 528 8.91 -11.08 -16.77
C ASN A 528 7.92 -12.06 -16.11
N SER A 529 8.19 -12.38 -14.85
CA SER A 529 7.45 -13.40 -14.08
C SER A 529 6.12 -12.89 -13.53
N PRO A 530 5.01 -13.67 -13.58
CA PRO A 530 3.75 -13.29 -12.95
C PRO A 530 3.87 -13.23 -11.42
N PHE A 531 3.26 -12.23 -10.79
CA PHE A 531 3.29 -12.02 -9.33
C PHE A 531 2.74 -13.18 -8.47
N ARG A 532 2.00 -14.12 -9.06
CA ARG A 532 1.51 -15.33 -8.38
C ARG A 532 2.58 -16.43 -8.24
N LEU A 533 3.74 -16.29 -8.90
CA LEU A 533 4.85 -17.23 -8.79
C LEU A 533 5.53 -17.09 -7.42
N PRO A 534 5.72 -18.19 -6.64
CA PRO A 534 6.38 -18.13 -5.34
C PRO A 534 7.78 -17.51 -5.44
N PRO A 535 8.18 -16.60 -4.53
CA PRO A 535 9.44 -15.85 -4.63
C PRO A 535 10.68 -16.74 -4.86
N HIS A 536 10.79 -17.86 -4.15
CA HIS A 536 11.93 -18.78 -4.32
C HIS A 536 12.01 -19.39 -5.73
N ILE A 537 10.88 -19.68 -6.39
CA ILE A 537 10.86 -20.17 -7.77
C ILE A 537 11.16 -19.02 -8.73
N ARG A 538 10.55 -17.86 -8.51
CA ARG A 538 10.75 -16.64 -9.31
C ARG A 538 12.22 -16.21 -9.35
N ASP A 539 12.84 -16.08 -8.18
CA ASP A 539 14.17 -15.51 -8.04
C ASP A 539 15.23 -16.48 -8.61
N ALA A 540 14.98 -17.79 -8.52
CA ALA A 540 15.78 -18.82 -9.20
C ALA A 540 15.60 -18.82 -10.72
N LEU A 541 14.36 -18.72 -11.23
CA LEU A 541 14.11 -18.64 -12.68
C LEU A 541 14.68 -17.35 -13.28
N ALA A 542 14.65 -16.23 -12.54
CA ALA A 542 15.30 -15.00 -12.94
C ALA A 542 16.81 -15.20 -13.11
N GLN A 543 17.49 -15.82 -12.13
CA GLN A 543 18.91 -16.19 -12.24
C GLN A 543 19.20 -17.20 -13.36
N ILE A 544 18.25 -18.06 -13.73
CA ILE A 544 18.40 -18.99 -14.85
C ILE A 544 18.37 -18.21 -16.17
N VAL A 545 17.35 -17.35 -16.38
CA VAL A 545 17.24 -16.51 -17.59
C VAL A 545 18.40 -15.50 -17.69
N ASP A 546 18.85 -14.92 -16.57
CA ASP A 546 19.98 -13.98 -16.56
C ASP A 546 21.28 -14.60 -17.10
N SER A 547 21.48 -15.93 -16.95
CA SER A 547 22.65 -16.63 -17.48
C SER A 547 22.73 -16.64 -19.01
N LEU A 548 21.63 -16.35 -19.72
CA LEU A 548 21.63 -16.14 -21.17
C LEU A 548 22.36 -14.85 -21.58
N ASN A 549 22.62 -13.94 -20.62
CA ASN A 549 23.42 -12.73 -20.84
C ASN A 549 24.93 -12.96 -20.61
N GLU A 550 25.34 -14.14 -20.16
CA GLU A 550 26.74 -14.48 -19.87
C GLU A 550 27.37 -15.30 -21.02
N PRO A 551 28.70 -15.20 -21.25
CA PRO A 551 29.36 -15.96 -22.31
C PRO A 551 29.24 -17.48 -22.08
N GLY A 552 29.02 -18.21 -23.18
CA GLY A 552 28.27 -19.48 -23.21
C GLY A 552 28.74 -20.70 -22.39
N SER A 553 29.81 -20.59 -21.60
CA SER A 553 30.26 -21.67 -20.70
C SER A 553 29.57 -21.65 -19.31
N ALA A 554 28.74 -20.64 -19.02
CA ALA A 554 28.04 -20.47 -17.74
C ALA A 554 26.49 -20.59 -17.85
N MET A 555 25.97 -20.90 -19.04
CA MET A 555 24.52 -20.90 -19.32
C MET A 555 23.79 -21.99 -18.50
N ALA A 556 22.76 -21.57 -17.75
CA ALA A 556 21.88 -22.42 -16.96
C ALA A 556 20.61 -22.87 -17.73
N CYS A 557 20.38 -22.31 -18.91
CA CYS A 557 19.29 -22.68 -19.82
C CYS A 557 19.70 -22.40 -21.27
N ARG A 558 18.89 -22.86 -22.24
CA ARG A 558 19.11 -22.60 -23.68
C ARG A 558 17.83 -22.16 -24.37
N THR A 559 17.96 -21.40 -25.45
CA THR A 559 16.85 -21.22 -26.40
C THR A 559 16.64 -22.49 -27.24
N THR A 560 15.40 -22.65 -27.69
CA THR A 560 14.90 -23.77 -28.51
C THR A 560 13.88 -23.22 -29.51
N ALA A 561 13.40 -24.04 -30.44
CA ALA A 561 12.43 -23.60 -31.45
C ALA A 561 11.11 -23.04 -30.88
N HIS A 562 10.72 -23.40 -29.65
CA HIS A 562 9.42 -23.00 -29.06
C HIS A 562 9.52 -22.17 -27.77
N GLY A 563 10.73 -21.95 -27.24
CA GLY A 563 10.92 -21.22 -25.98
C GLY A 563 12.26 -21.51 -25.30
N ILE A 564 12.34 -21.27 -24.00
CA ILE A 564 13.56 -21.41 -23.20
C ILE A 564 13.53 -22.73 -22.43
N PHE A 565 14.46 -23.63 -22.74
CA PHE A 565 14.59 -24.92 -22.07
C PHE A 565 15.48 -24.82 -20.83
N ILE A 566 14.95 -25.28 -19.70
CA ILE A 566 15.57 -25.30 -18.37
C ILE A 566 15.74 -26.76 -17.92
N PRO A 567 16.97 -27.25 -17.72
CA PRO A 567 17.23 -28.59 -17.16
C PRO A 567 16.61 -28.78 -15.77
N LEU A 568 16.01 -29.94 -15.50
CA LEU A 568 15.48 -30.26 -14.17
C LEU A 568 16.58 -30.31 -13.10
N ALA A 569 17.79 -30.75 -13.47
CA ALA A 569 18.96 -30.76 -12.61
C ALA A 569 19.36 -29.34 -12.15
N GLU A 570 19.11 -28.31 -12.95
CA GLU A 570 19.47 -26.92 -12.65
C GLU A 570 18.44 -26.23 -11.73
N LEU A 571 17.18 -26.68 -11.78
CA LEU A 571 16.17 -26.37 -10.76
C LEU A 571 16.54 -27.03 -9.42
N GLN A 572 16.92 -28.31 -9.43
CA GLN A 572 17.39 -29.04 -8.24
C GLN A 572 18.64 -28.40 -7.63
N ARG A 573 19.59 -27.92 -8.46
CA ARG A 573 20.79 -27.19 -8.01
C ARG A 573 20.45 -25.86 -7.31
N ARG A 574 19.31 -25.23 -7.62
CA ARG A 574 18.76 -24.07 -6.90
C ARG A 574 17.75 -24.44 -5.81
N HIS A 575 17.76 -25.69 -5.34
CA HIS A 575 16.88 -26.22 -4.30
C HIS A 575 15.37 -26.16 -4.62
N ILE A 576 15.01 -26.29 -5.90
CA ILE A 576 13.61 -26.37 -6.34
C ILE A 576 13.29 -27.80 -6.74
N GLU A 577 12.29 -28.38 -6.08
CA GLU A 577 11.74 -29.69 -6.42
C GLU A 577 11.10 -29.69 -7.82
N PRO A 578 11.51 -30.56 -8.75
CA PRO A 578 10.94 -30.62 -10.10
C PRO A 578 9.42 -30.76 -10.13
N SER A 579 8.85 -31.56 -9.23
CA SER A 579 7.39 -31.75 -9.11
C SER A 579 6.66 -30.48 -8.67
N LEU A 580 7.30 -29.64 -7.85
CA LEU A 580 6.76 -28.34 -7.44
C LEU A 580 6.86 -27.33 -8.58
N ALA A 581 8.02 -27.24 -9.25
CA ALA A 581 8.20 -26.38 -10.42
C ALA A 581 7.21 -26.72 -11.54
N LEU A 582 7.11 -28.00 -11.92
CA LEU A 582 6.19 -28.49 -12.94
C LEU A 582 4.73 -28.09 -12.62
N ARG A 583 4.30 -28.33 -11.38
CA ARG A 583 2.96 -27.99 -10.92
C ARG A 583 2.71 -26.48 -10.97
N THR A 584 3.56 -25.68 -10.33
CA THR A 584 3.32 -24.24 -10.18
C THR A 584 3.49 -23.47 -11.49
N LEU A 585 4.41 -23.89 -12.37
CA LEU A 585 4.55 -23.29 -13.71
C LEU A 585 3.42 -23.73 -14.65
N GLY A 586 2.85 -24.93 -14.47
CA GLY A 586 1.62 -25.37 -15.13
C GLY A 586 0.38 -24.62 -14.66
N GLU A 587 0.17 -24.49 -13.34
CA GLU A 587 -0.92 -23.72 -12.71
C GLU A 587 -0.91 -22.23 -13.09
N LEU A 588 0.25 -21.69 -13.48
CA LEU A 588 0.43 -20.31 -13.95
C LEU A 588 0.59 -20.18 -15.48
N CYS A 589 0.35 -21.26 -16.23
CA CYS A 589 0.44 -21.31 -17.70
C CYS A 589 1.78 -20.81 -18.29
N MET A 590 2.88 -20.94 -17.53
CA MET A 590 4.21 -20.45 -17.89
C MET A 590 5.01 -21.40 -18.80
N LEU A 591 4.58 -22.67 -18.87
CA LEU A 591 5.17 -23.68 -19.74
C LEU A 591 4.56 -23.63 -21.14
N VAL A 592 5.36 -23.99 -22.14
CA VAL A 592 4.86 -24.25 -23.50
C VAL A 592 4.00 -25.53 -23.48
N PRO A 593 2.78 -25.51 -24.03
CA PRO A 593 1.98 -26.72 -24.18
C PRO A 593 2.70 -27.79 -25.01
N THR A 594 2.65 -29.03 -24.55
CA THR A 594 3.26 -30.19 -25.21
C THR A 594 2.20 -31.19 -25.61
N ALA A 595 2.01 -31.44 -26.91
CA ALA A 595 1.07 -32.44 -27.45
C ALA A 595 1.49 -33.92 -27.21
N SER A 596 2.32 -34.19 -26.18
CA SER A 596 2.85 -35.51 -25.85
C SER A 596 2.18 -36.08 -24.61
N GLU A 597 1.80 -37.36 -24.65
CA GLU A 597 1.28 -38.10 -23.49
C GLU A 597 2.28 -38.18 -22.32
N ALA A 598 3.57 -37.90 -22.55
CA ALA A 598 4.61 -37.83 -21.52
C ALA A 598 4.51 -36.58 -20.62
N GLY A 599 3.64 -35.63 -20.94
CA GLY A 599 3.44 -34.40 -20.16
C GLY A 599 4.52 -33.32 -20.40
N PRO A 600 4.59 -32.27 -19.55
CA PRO A 600 5.34 -31.04 -19.85
C PRO A 600 6.88 -31.14 -19.70
N ILE A 601 7.42 -32.36 -19.55
CA ILE A 601 8.87 -32.60 -19.44
C ILE A 601 9.38 -33.05 -20.81
N VAL A 602 10.34 -32.30 -21.35
CA VAL A 602 10.94 -32.53 -22.67
C VAL A 602 12.37 -33.04 -22.49
N GLN A 603 12.82 -33.95 -23.36
CA GLN A 603 14.24 -34.29 -23.52
C GLN A 603 14.86 -33.36 -24.56
N GLN A 604 15.95 -32.67 -24.22
CA GLN A 604 16.78 -31.96 -25.20
C GLN A 604 18.26 -32.11 -24.90
N ASP A 605 19.08 -31.93 -25.94
CA ASP A 605 20.52 -31.79 -25.80
C ASP A 605 20.85 -30.50 -25.01
N PHE A 606 21.55 -30.67 -23.90
CA PHE A 606 22.15 -29.60 -23.12
C PHE A 606 23.62 -29.94 -22.86
N GLY A 607 24.54 -29.12 -23.38
CA GLY A 607 25.98 -29.35 -23.23
C GLY A 607 26.53 -30.61 -23.92
N GLY A 608 25.85 -31.16 -24.94
CA GLY A 608 26.21 -32.41 -25.59
C GLY A 608 25.62 -33.66 -24.92
N THR A 609 24.66 -33.49 -24.01
CA THR A 609 24.00 -34.58 -23.26
C THR A 609 22.49 -34.43 -23.28
N GLN A 610 21.77 -35.50 -23.64
CA GLN A 610 20.31 -35.54 -23.58
C GLN A 610 19.84 -35.43 -22.12
N THR A 611 19.03 -34.41 -21.84
CA THR A 611 18.68 -33.97 -20.49
C THR A 611 17.19 -33.70 -20.39
N SER A 612 16.56 -34.12 -19.28
CA SER A 612 15.18 -33.78 -18.95
C SER A 612 15.06 -32.31 -18.53
N GLY A 613 14.09 -31.57 -19.07
CA GLY A 613 13.83 -30.18 -18.70
C GLY A 613 12.42 -29.70 -19.00
N LEU A 614 12.16 -28.44 -18.62
CA LEU A 614 10.90 -27.73 -18.89
C LEU A 614 11.14 -26.63 -19.92
N VAL A 615 10.17 -26.36 -20.80
CA VAL A 615 10.25 -25.23 -21.75
C VAL A 615 9.37 -24.10 -21.23
N LEU A 616 9.98 -22.99 -20.78
CA LEU A 616 9.27 -21.73 -20.54
C LEU A 616 8.89 -21.09 -21.86
N ARG A 617 7.72 -20.45 -21.90
CA ARG A 617 7.28 -19.66 -23.06
C ARG A 617 8.19 -18.42 -23.27
N PRO A 618 8.45 -18.01 -24.53
CA PRO A 618 9.34 -16.89 -24.83
C PRO A 618 8.76 -15.52 -24.47
N ASP A 619 7.43 -15.36 -24.45
CA ASP A 619 6.75 -14.12 -24.08
C ASP A 619 6.87 -13.73 -22.60
N LEU A 620 7.51 -14.59 -21.79
CA LEU A 620 7.83 -14.33 -20.39
C LEU A 620 9.25 -13.77 -20.20
N VAL A 621 9.98 -13.42 -21.27
CA VAL A 621 11.32 -12.84 -21.18
C VAL A 621 11.44 -11.58 -22.02
N ASP A 622 11.53 -10.44 -21.34
CA ASP A 622 11.80 -9.14 -21.94
C ASP A 622 13.17 -9.19 -22.64
N GLY A 623 13.22 -8.71 -23.89
CA GLY A 623 14.44 -8.67 -24.71
C GLY A 623 14.63 -9.86 -25.67
N LEU A 624 13.83 -10.92 -25.56
CA LEU A 624 13.69 -11.92 -26.64
C LEU A 624 12.62 -11.47 -27.64
N ASP A 625 12.87 -11.71 -28.92
CA ASP A 625 11.84 -11.59 -29.96
C ASP A 625 10.95 -12.84 -29.94
N ALA A 626 9.75 -12.71 -29.36
CA ALA A 626 8.77 -13.79 -29.29
C ALA A 626 8.28 -14.25 -30.69
N SER A 627 8.42 -13.43 -31.73
CA SER A 627 8.04 -13.79 -33.11
C SER A 627 9.08 -14.67 -33.84
N ALA A 628 10.29 -14.77 -33.28
CA ALA A 628 11.34 -15.67 -33.79
C ALA A 628 11.17 -17.14 -33.33
N PHE A 629 10.16 -17.44 -32.52
CA PHE A 629 9.85 -18.79 -32.04
C PHE A 629 8.65 -19.38 -32.80
N LEU A 630 8.68 -20.69 -33.04
CA LEU A 630 7.54 -21.41 -33.61
C LEU A 630 6.39 -21.46 -32.59
N PRO A 631 5.14 -21.25 -33.04
CA PRO A 631 3.97 -21.34 -32.15
C PRO A 631 3.87 -22.71 -31.47
N PRO A 632 3.20 -22.79 -30.30
CA PRO A 632 2.86 -24.08 -29.70
C PRO A 632 1.93 -24.88 -30.63
N ALA A 633 2.10 -26.20 -30.60
CA ALA A 633 1.32 -27.17 -31.37
C ALA A 633 0.11 -27.69 -30.58
#